data_AF-R9J882-F1
#
_entry.id   AF-R9J882-F1
#
_cell.length_a   1.000
_cell.length_b   1.000
_cell.length_c   1.000
_cell.angle_alpha   90.00
_cell.angle_beta   90.00
_cell.angle_gamma   90.00
#
_symmetry.space_group_name_H-M   'P 1'
#
loop_
_entity.id
_entity.type
_entity.pdbx_description
1 polymer ?
#
loop_
_entity_poly.entity_id
_entity_poly.type
_entity_poly.pdbx_seq_one_letter_code
_entity_poly.pdbx_strand_id
1 'polypeptide(L)' 'MDKIYPAVKECDVIVLATPLYYWNMSGQIRTAIDRLFALEEGDGNLLRGHGRASALLMAAEGNGFEDVLLSLQK' A
#
# COMPACT_ATOMS: atom_id res chain seq x y z
N MET A 1 12.95 -0.36 -9.84
CA MET A 1 11.83 -1.06 -9.17
C MET A 1 11.89 -2.55 -9.52
N ASP A 2 13.10 -3.05 -9.70
CA ASP A 2 13.33 -4.17 -10.63
C ASP A 2 12.96 -5.50 -9.98
N LYS A 3 12.93 -5.53 -8.64
CA LYS A 3 12.44 -6.65 -7.84
C LYS A 3 10.95 -6.55 -7.51
N ILE A 4 10.44 -5.33 -7.30
CA ILE A 4 9.08 -5.12 -6.79
C ILE A 4 8.05 -5.18 -7.92
N TYR A 5 8.32 -4.59 -9.10
CA TYR A 5 7.37 -4.64 -10.20
C TYR A 5 7.06 -6.06 -10.69
N PRO A 6 8.03 -6.97 -10.88
CA PRO A 6 7.71 -8.35 -11.24
C PRO A 6 6.89 -9.06 -10.16
N ALA A 7 7.29 -8.92 -8.89
CA ALA A 7 6.57 -9.51 -7.77
C ALA A 7 5.11 -9.00 -7.68
N VAL A 8 4.92 -7.68 -7.89
CA VAL A 8 3.58 -7.11 -7.96
C VAL A 8 2.83 -7.68 -9.15
N LYS A 9 3.42 -7.77 -10.36
CA LYS A 9 2.75 -8.34 -11.54
C LYS A 9 2.33 -9.80 -11.37
N GLU A 10 3.02 -10.59 -10.57
CA GLU A 10 2.74 -12.03 -10.41
C GLU A 10 1.78 -12.34 -9.25
N CYS A 11 1.59 -11.42 -8.30
CA CYS A 11 0.81 -11.71 -7.09
C CYS A 11 -0.71 -11.53 -7.23
N ASP A 12 -1.49 -12.37 -6.54
CA ASP A 12 -2.95 -12.17 -6.42
C ASP A 12 -3.31 -11.22 -5.27
N VAL A 13 -2.43 -11.11 -4.26
CA VAL A 13 -2.66 -10.31 -3.06
C VAL A 13 -1.43 -9.45 -2.74
N ILE A 14 -1.67 -8.15 -2.49
CA ILE A 14 -0.63 -7.21 -2.05
C ILE A 14 -0.89 -6.83 -0.59
N VAL A 15 0.09 -7.09 0.29
CA VAL A 15 0.05 -6.65 1.69
C VAL A 15 1.03 -5.50 1.87
N LEU A 16 0.51 -4.32 2.20
CA LEU A 16 1.31 -3.15 2.53
C LEU A 16 1.46 -3.08 4.05
N ALA A 17 2.69 -3.09 4.56
CA ALA A 17 2.97 -3.00 5.99
C ALA A 17 3.72 -1.70 6.30
N THR A 18 3.25 -0.94 7.27
CA THR A 18 3.85 0.35 7.62
C THR A 18 3.67 0.67 9.10
N PRO A 19 4.67 1.26 9.78
CA PRO A 19 4.44 1.81 11.10
C PRO A 19 3.50 3.01 11.01
N LEU A 20 2.73 3.23 12.06
CA LEU A 20 2.03 4.49 12.25
C LEU A 20 3.07 5.58 12.53
N TYR A 21 3.25 6.46 11.57
CA TYR A 21 4.23 7.54 11.62
C TYR A 21 3.49 8.87 11.61
N TYR A 22 3.50 9.57 12.75
CA TYR A 22 2.75 10.82 12.95
C TYR A 22 1.29 10.71 12.47
N TRP A 23 0.58 9.67 12.92
CA TRP A 23 -0.84 9.43 12.60
C TRP A 23 -1.12 9.12 11.12
N ASN A 24 -0.09 8.71 10.36
CA ASN A 24 -0.21 8.34 8.95
C ASN A 24 0.75 7.19 8.58
N MET A 25 0.71 6.77 7.32
CA MET A 25 1.67 5.87 6.71
C MET A 25 3.08 6.47 6.65
N SER A 26 4.11 5.63 6.73
CA SER A 26 5.50 6.06 6.59
C SER A 26 5.81 6.61 5.18
N GLY A 27 6.78 7.52 5.07
CA GLY A 27 7.21 8.06 3.77
C GLY A 27 7.75 6.99 2.82
N GLN A 28 8.30 5.89 3.36
CA GLN A 28 8.81 4.76 2.58
C GLN A 28 7.67 4.02 1.88
N ILE A 29 6.59 3.67 2.59
CA ILE A 29 5.46 2.97 1.96
C ILE A 29 4.76 3.88 0.97
N ARG A 30 4.65 5.19 1.27
CA ARG A 30 4.07 6.16 0.35
C ARG A 30 4.88 6.26 -0.95
N THR A 31 6.20 6.36 -0.84
CA THR A 31 7.09 6.34 -2.00
C THR A 31 6.97 5.05 -2.81
N ALA A 32 6.82 3.90 -2.15
CA ALA A 32 6.63 2.62 -2.84
C ALA A 32 5.29 2.61 -3.61
N ILE A 33 4.19 3.01 -2.97
CA ILE A 33 2.86 3.09 -3.57
C ILE A 33 2.86 4.06 -4.76
N ASP A 34 3.42 5.26 -4.61
CA ASP A 34 3.49 6.25 -5.69
C ASP A 34 4.24 5.70 -6.91
N ARG A 35 5.30 4.91 -6.70
CA ARG A 35 6.03 4.26 -7.78
C ARG A 35 5.25 3.12 -8.44
N LEU A 36 4.37 2.44 -7.71
CA LEU A 36 3.50 1.41 -8.31
C LEU A 36 2.52 1.99 -9.32
N PHE A 37 2.21 3.29 -9.26
CA PHE A 37 1.35 3.94 -10.25
C PHE A 37 1.87 3.81 -11.69
N ALA A 38 3.17 3.64 -11.90
CA ALA A 38 3.71 3.34 -13.23
C ALA A 38 3.21 2.01 -13.82
N LEU A 39 2.68 1.10 -13.00
CA LEU A 39 2.00 -0.13 -13.44
C LEU A 39 0.54 0.11 -13.84
N GLU A 40 -0.06 1.22 -13.41
CA GLU A 40 -1.42 1.64 -13.79
C GLU A 40 -1.44 2.28 -15.17
N GLU A 41 -0.45 3.13 -15.46
CA GLU A 41 -0.31 3.80 -16.76
C GLU A 41 0.19 2.86 -17.88
N GLY A 42 0.72 1.70 -17.50
CA GLY A 42 1.16 0.65 -18.43
C GLY A 42 0.02 -0.28 -18.89
N ASP A 43 0.41 -1.33 -19.62
CA ASP A 43 -0.52 -2.34 -20.13
C ASP A 43 -1.07 -3.20 -18.97
N GLY A 44 -2.29 -2.91 -18.51
CA GLY A 44 -3.07 -3.83 -17.68
C GLY A 44 -3.69 -3.33 -16.36
N ASN A 45 -3.56 -2.05 -15.98
CA ASN A 45 -4.25 -1.44 -14.83
C ASN A 45 -4.21 -2.32 -13.55
N LEU A 46 -3.01 -2.78 -13.19
CA LEU A 46 -2.83 -3.93 -12.32
C LEU A 46 -3.24 -3.73 -10.85
N LEU A 47 -3.46 -2.49 -10.41
CA LEU A 47 -3.77 -2.14 -9.01
C LEU A 47 -5.27 -1.90 -8.79
N ARG A 48 -6.07 -1.64 -9.83
CA ARG A 48 -7.51 -1.32 -9.68
C ARG A 48 -8.43 -2.26 -10.45
N GLY A 49 -9.03 -3.22 -9.75
CA GLY A 49 -10.18 -3.97 -10.25
C GLY A 49 -9.85 -5.24 -11.06
N HIS A 50 -8.60 -5.67 -11.10
CA HIS A 50 -8.15 -6.85 -11.86
C HIS A 50 -8.12 -8.16 -11.04
N GLY A 51 -9.12 -8.38 -10.18
CA GLY A 51 -9.22 -9.61 -9.38
C GLY A 51 -8.16 -9.75 -8.27
N ARG A 52 -7.43 -8.67 -7.96
CA ARG A 52 -6.41 -8.66 -6.90
C ARG A 52 -6.96 -8.10 -5.61
N ALA A 53 -6.59 -8.74 -4.50
CA ALA A 53 -6.90 -8.26 -3.16
C ALA A 53 -5.75 -7.42 -2.60
N SER A 54 -6.07 -6.51 -1.68
CA SER A 54 -5.06 -5.78 -0.93
C SER A 54 -5.41 -5.74 0.55
N ALA A 55 -4.37 -5.71 1.38
CA ALA A 55 -4.48 -5.50 2.81
C ALA A 55 -3.44 -4.48 3.27
N LEU A 56 -3.83 -3.63 4.23
CA LEU A 56 -2.94 -2.69 4.89
C LEU A 56 -2.76 -3.15 6.34
N LEU A 57 -1.52 -3.45 6.71
CA LEU A 57 -1.11 -3.74 8.08
C LEU A 57 -0.40 -2.52 8.65
N MET A 58 -0.85 -2.08 9.82
CA MET A 58 -0.23 -0.98 10.53
C MET A 58 0.12 -1.36 11.94
N ALA A 59 1.29 -0.93 12.38
CA ALA A 59 1.76 -1.07 13.75
C ALA A 59 1.92 0.32 14.36
N ALA A 60 1.17 0.61 15.42
CA ALA A 60 1.36 1.81 16.22
C ALA A 60 2.02 1.45 17.55
N GLU A 61 2.83 2.37 18.07
CA GLU A 61 3.27 2.29 19.45
C GLU A 61 2.17 2.91 20.35
N GLY A 62 1.72 2.16 21.35
CA GLY A 62 0.70 2.61 22.31
C GLY A 62 -0.75 2.41 21.83
N ASN A 63 -1.68 3.13 22.47
CA ASN A 63 -3.12 2.89 22.40
C ASN A 63 -3.88 3.93 21.54
N GLY A 64 -3.20 4.54 20.56
CA GLY A 64 -3.75 5.62 19.72
C GLY A 64 -4.18 5.16 18.32
N PHE A 65 -4.57 3.90 18.15
CA PHE A 65 -4.80 3.36 16.81
C PHE A 65 -6.19 3.76 16.25
N GLU A 66 -7.15 3.97 17.14
CA GLU A 66 -8.55 4.20 16.84
C GLU A 66 -8.78 5.47 16.01
N ASP A 67 -8.01 6.53 16.27
CA ASP A 67 -8.12 7.81 15.54
C ASP A 67 -7.58 7.74 14.08
N VAL A 68 -6.79 6.71 13.76
CA VAL A 68 -6.14 6.54 12.46
C VAL A 68 -7.07 5.90 11.44
N LEU A 69 -7.97 5.01 11.87
CA LEU A 69 -8.92 4.35 10.95
C LEU A 69 -9.78 5.37 10.19
N LEU A 70 -10.10 6.49 10.84
CA LEU A 70 -10.91 7.56 10.25
C LEU A 70 -10.15 8.38 9.19
N SER A 71 -8.81 8.43 9.25
CA SER A 71 -7.98 9.24 8.33
C SER A 71 -7.63 8.50 7.03
N LEU A 72 -7.65 7.17 7.03
CA LEU A 72 -7.26 6.33 5.89
C LEU A 72 -8.43 5.85 5.01
N GLN A 73 -9.68 6.04 5.46
CA GLN A 73 -10.89 5.65 4.73
C GLN A 73 -11.54 6.81 3.94
N LYS A 74 -10.97 8.02 4.00
CA LYS A 74 -11.39 9.17 3.20
C LYS A 74 -10.53 9.29 1.94
#